data_AF-A0A1L3Z477-F1
#
_entry.id   AF-A0A1L3Z477-F1
#
_cell.length_a   1.000
_cell.length_b   1.000
_cell.length_c   1.000
_cell.angle_alpha   90.00
_cell.angle_beta   90.00
_cell.angle_gamma   90.00
#
_symmetry.space_group_name_H-M   'P 1'
#
loop_
_entity.id
_entity.type
_entity.pdbx_description
1 polymer ?
#
loop_
_entity_poly.entity_id
_entity_poly.type
_entity_poly.pdbx_seq_one_letter_code
_entity_poly.pdbx_strand_id
1 'polypeptide(L)' 'MPRAEIRVDHSSRVRRLGFVKTTVAAFKTWQLTVSRHRAIADLSPDQLRDIGHAEAPAAVLEVKPGLITYLMSMR' A
#
# COMPACT_ATOMS: atom_id res chain seq x y z
N MET A 1 -8.02 31.56 -43.17
CA MET A 1 -7.39 31.56 -41.84
C MET A 1 -7.96 30.41 -41.02
N PRO A 2 -7.28 29.25 -40.85
CA PRO A 2 -7.82 28.16 -40.04
C PRO A 2 -7.34 28.28 -38.59
N ARG A 3 -8.30 28.17 -37.66
CA ARG A 3 -8.14 28.30 -36.21
C ARG A 3 -7.57 27.00 -35.64
N ALA A 4 -6.36 27.03 -35.10
CA ALA A 4 -5.68 25.86 -34.55
C ALA A 4 -6.36 25.36 -33.27
N GLU A 5 -6.67 24.06 -33.26
CA GLU A 5 -7.38 23.34 -32.22
C GLU A 5 -6.55 23.16 -30.94
N ILE A 6 -7.16 23.49 -29.80
CA ILE A 6 -6.59 23.28 -28.46
C ILE A 6 -6.96 21.84 -28.03
N ARG A 7 -6.20 20.84 -28.50
CA ARG A 7 -6.55 19.41 -28.31
C ARG A 7 -5.47 18.55 -27.65
N VAL A 8 -4.62 19.13 -26.78
CA VAL A 8 -3.51 18.35 -26.19
C VAL A 8 -3.56 18.17 -24.66
N ASP A 9 -4.28 18.98 -23.87
CA ASP A 9 -4.01 18.98 -22.41
C ASP A 9 -4.98 18.17 -21.52
N HIS A 10 -6.14 17.74 -22.02
CA HIS A 10 -7.18 17.13 -21.16
C HIS A 10 -6.88 15.68 -20.77
N SER A 11 -6.30 14.89 -21.69
CA SER A 11 -6.04 13.46 -21.48
C SER A 11 -4.89 13.18 -20.50
N SER A 12 -3.91 14.08 -20.41
CA SER A 12 -2.76 13.93 -19.51
C SER A 12 -3.11 14.26 -18.05
N ARG A 13 -4.04 15.20 -17.83
CA ARG A 13 -4.54 15.55 -16.49
C ARG A 13 -5.45 14.47 -15.93
N VAL A 14 -6.40 13.96 -16.71
CA VAL A 14 -7.32 12.91 -16.26
C VAL A 14 -6.55 11.64 -15.86
N ARG A 15 -5.53 11.25 -16.65
CA ARG A 15 -4.66 10.12 -16.30
C ARG A 15 -3.84 10.35 -15.04
N ARG A 16 -3.26 11.54 -14.87
CA ARG A 16 -2.53 11.91 -13.64
C ARG A 16 -3.42 11.91 -12.41
N LEU A 17 -4.62 12.50 -12.50
CA LEU A 17 -5.59 12.47 -11.40
C LEU A 17 -6.07 11.05 -11.09
N GLY A 18 -6.26 10.21 -12.11
CA GLY A 18 -6.59 8.78 -11.93
C GLY A 18 -5.51 8.04 -11.15
N PHE A 19 -4.24 8.19 -11.55
CA PHE A 19 -3.12 7.55 -10.86
C PHE A 19 -2.99 8.02 -9.40
N VAL A 20 -3.07 9.33 -9.13
CA VAL A 20 -3.01 9.86 -7.76
C VAL A 20 -4.15 9.31 -6.90
N LYS A 21 -5.36 9.22 -7.44
CA LYS A 21 -6.51 8.63 -6.73
C LYS A 21 -6.26 7.16 -6.37
N THR A 22 -5.74 6.37 -7.31
CA THR A 22 -5.43 4.95 -7.08
C THR A 22 -4.33 4.78 -6.04
N THR A 23 -3.25 5.58 -6.10
CA THR A 23 -2.15 5.51 -5.14
C THR A 23 -2.60 5.90 -3.73
N VAL A 24 -3.42 6.95 -3.60
CA VAL A 24 -3.98 7.35 -2.30
C VAL A 24 -4.91 6.27 -1.74
N ALA A 25 -5.75 5.67 -2.58
CA ALA A 25 -6.62 4.57 -2.16
C ALA A 25 -5.82 3.36 -1.68
N ALA A 26 -4.82 2.93 -2.45
CA ALA A 26 -3.92 1.83 -2.09
C ALA A 26 -3.18 2.12 -0.77
N PHE A 27 -2.69 3.35 -0.61
CA PHE A 27 -2.01 3.77 0.62
C PHE A 27 -2.95 3.74 1.83
N LYS A 28 -4.18 4.25 1.72
CA LYS A 28 -5.17 4.19 2.81
C LYS A 28 -5.52 2.75 3.17
N THR A 29 -5.68 1.87 2.20
CA THR A 29 -5.94 0.44 2.43
C THR A 29 -4.76 -0.22 3.16
N TRP A 30 -3.53 0.08 2.75
CA TRP A 30 -2.33 -0.39 3.43
C TRP A 30 -2.26 0.13 4.87
N GLN A 31 -2.46 1.44 5.10
CA GLN A 31 -2.48 2.03 6.44
C GLN A 31 -3.53 1.36 7.34
N LEU A 32 -4.75 1.14 6.83
CA LEU A 32 -5.80 0.48 7.58
C LEU A 32 -5.40 -0.96 7.95
N THR A 33 -4.78 -1.68 7.04
CA THR A 33 -4.30 -3.06 7.27
C THR A 33 -3.23 -3.07 8.36
N VAL A 34 -2.24 -2.18 8.28
CA VAL A 34 -1.18 -2.06 9.28
C VAL A 34 -1.75 -1.67 10.65
N SER A 35 -2.66 -0.70 10.71
CA SER A 35 -3.30 -0.29 11.97
C SER A 35 -4.10 -1.42 12.61
N ARG A 36 -4.82 -2.23 11.81
CA ARG A 36 -5.53 -3.41 12.32
C ARG A 36 -4.57 -4.44 12.88
N HIS A 37 -3.49 -4.74 12.17
CA HIS A 37 -2.49 -5.69 12.65
C HIS A 37 -1.85 -5.22 13.95
N ARG A 38 -1.54 -3.91 14.06
CA ARG A 38 -1.00 -3.34 15.28
C ARG A 38 -1.99 -3.41 16.44
N ALA A 39 -3.26 -3.07 16.19
CA ALA A 39 -4.30 -3.18 17.20
C ALA A 39 -4.49 -4.61 17.72
N ILE A 40 -4.31 -5.63 16.86
CA ILE A 40 -4.34 -7.04 17.27
C ILE A 40 -3.06 -7.42 18.02
N ALA A 41 -1.90 -6.92 17.61
CA ALA A 41 -0.63 -7.16 18.30
C ALA A 41 -0.58 -6.55 19.71
N ASP A 42 -1.34 -5.48 19.95
CA ASP A 42 -1.44 -4.81 21.25
C ASP A 42 -2.42 -5.53 22.22
N LEU A 43 -3.13 -6.59 21.78
CA LEU A 43 -4.03 -7.37 22.63
C LEU A 43 -3.28 -8.31 23.57
N SER A 44 -3.82 -8.52 24.78
CA SER A 44 -3.30 -9.56 25.67
C SER A 44 -3.58 -10.96 25.11
N PRO A 45 -2.80 -11.99 25.52
CA PRO A 45 -3.04 -13.37 25.08
C PRO A 45 -4.47 -13.87 25.37
N ASP A 46 -5.07 -13.47 26.49
CA ASP A 46 -6.45 -13.83 26.82
C ASP A 46 -7.45 -13.17 25.88
N GLN A 47 -7.25 -11.88 25.55
CA GLN A 47 -8.08 -11.16 24.60
C GLN A 47 -7.98 -11.73 23.18
N LEU A 48 -6.80 -12.20 22.78
CA LEU A 48 -6.61 -12.93 21.52
C LEU A 48 -7.39 -14.25 21.53
N ARG A 49 -7.34 -15.01 22.63
CA ARG A 49 -8.08 -16.27 22.76
C ARG A 49 -9.59 -16.05 22.69
N ASP A 50 -10.10 -14.98 23.26
CA ASP A 50 -11.53 -14.64 23.23
C ASP A 50 -12.06 -14.36 21.81
N ILE A 51 -11.21 -13.84 20.91
CA ILE A 51 -11.53 -13.66 19.48
C ILE A 51 -11.12 -14.86 18.61
N GLY A 52 -10.67 -15.96 19.22
CA GLY A 52 -10.30 -17.20 18.53
C GLY A 52 -8.90 -17.21 17.93
N HIS A 53 -8.04 -16.26 18.30
CA HIS A 53 -6.62 -16.23 17.91
C HIS A 53 -5.74 -16.86 18.98
N ALA A 54 -4.89 -17.83 18.60
CA ALA A 54 -3.92 -18.44 19.51
C ALA A 54 -2.69 -17.54 19.75
N GLU A 55 -2.32 -16.72 18.77
CA GLU A 55 -1.18 -15.81 18.81
C GLU A 55 -1.49 -14.57 17.94
N ALA A 56 -0.82 -13.45 18.23
CA ALA A 56 -0.92 -12.24 17.42
C ALA A 56 -0.41 -12.50 15.98
N PRO A 57 -1.10 -12.02 14.93
CA PRO A 57 -0.63 -12.15 13.55
C PRO A 57 0.71 -11.43 13.36
N ALA A 58 1.79 -12.19 13.17
CA ALA A 58 3.08 -11.62 12.79
C ALA A 58 3.11 -11.30 11.30
N ALA A 59 3.47 -10.06 10.95
CA ALA A 59 3.70 -9.69 9.56
C ALA A 59 5.02 -10.32 9.08
N VAL A 60 4.95 -11.50 8.47
CA VAL A 60 6.10 -12.15 7.84
C VAL A 60 6.32 -11.51 6.47
N LEU A 61 7.38 -10.70 6.36
CA LEU A 61 7.83 -10.19 5.07
C LEU A 61 8.74 -11.24 4.43
N GLU A 62 8.19 -12.05 3.52
CA GLU A 62 9.00 -12.96 2.72
C GLU A 62 9.76 -12.18 1.64
N VAL A 63 11.01 -11.83 1.94
CA VAL A 63 11.91 -11.19 0.98
C VAL A 63 12.66 -12.27 0.20
N LYS A 64 12.45 -12.34 -1.11
CA LYS A 64 13.24 -13.23 -1.98
C LYS A 64 14.74 -12.92 -1.85
N PRO A 65 15.64 -13.92 -1.75
CA PRO A 65 17.08 -13.69 -1.56
C PRO A 65 17.69 -12.76 -2.61
N GLY A 66 17.28 -12.91 -3.88
CA GLY A 66 17.77 -12.07 -4.97
C GLY A 66 17.38 -10.58 -4.87
N LEU A 67 16.30 -10.26 -4.13
CA LEU A 67 15.91 -8.88 -3.88
C LEU A 67 16.84 -8.20 -2.87
N ILE A 68 17.28 -8.91 -1.83
CA ILE A 68 18.26 -8.38 -0.86
C ILE A 68 19.57 -8.07 -1.56
N THR A 69 20.05 -8.99 -2.41
CA THR A 69 21.27 -8.80 -3.21
C THR A 69 21.14 -7.59 -4.13
N TYR A 70 20.01 -7.47 -4.85
CA TYR A 70 19.76 -6.34 -5.74
C TYR A 70 19.76 -5.00 -4.99
N LEU A 71 19.13 -4.94 -3.82
CA LEU A 71 19.11 -3.73 -2.98
C LEU A 71 20.50 -3.37 -2.43
N MET A 72 21.30 -4.36 -2.03
CA MET A 72 22.68 -4.16 -1.58
C MET A 72 23.57 -3.58 -2.69
N SER A 73 23.36 -4.00 -3.94
CA SER A 73 24.13 -3.55 -5.10
C SER A 73 23.74 -2.16 -5.62
N MET A 74 22.65 -1.57 -5.11
CA MET A 74 22.22 -0.21 -5.47
C MET A 74 22.80 0.89 -4.56
N ARG A 75 23.62 0.52 -3.57
CA ARG A 75 24.44 1.44 -2.76
C ARG A 75 25.44 2.18 -3.63
#